data_AF-A0A7V3HCG6-F1
#
_entry.id   AF-A0A7V3HCG6-F1
#
_cell.length_a   1.000
_cell.length_b   1.000
_cell.length_c   1.000
_cell.angle_alpha   90.00
_cell.angle_beta   90.00
_cell.angle_gamma   90.00
#
_symmetry.space_group_name_H-M   'P 1'
#
loop_
_entity.id
_entity.type
_entity.pdbx_description
1 polymer ?
#
loop_
_entity_poly.entity_id
_entity_poly.type
_entity_poly.pdbx_seq_one_letter_code
_entity_poly.pdbx_strand_id
1 'polypeptide(L)'
;MYIVEPNEKGYGELVIENLEKAKEKQIPIELVNSENIEKIQEELCEFDIIADALLGISAIGKPTGIIKRLIQIANKANKPIISLDIPSGLSPTTGHHSGVFIKADMTITFGFAKTGLMANHAQKNIGTLKVVDIGYPTELIKKIQESKS
;
A
#
# COMPACT_ATOMS: atom_id res chain seq x y z
N MET A 1 -9.86 10.55 3.26
CA MET A 1 -8.55 9.84 3.20
C MET A 1 -7.91 9.96 4.55
N TYR A 2 -7.28 8.89 5.03
CA TYR A 2 -6.50 8.89 6.26
C TYR A 2 -5.02 8.95 5.95
N ILE A 3 -4.25 9.74 6.71
CA ILE A 3 -2.79 9.77 6.61
C ILE A 3 -2.17 9.67 8.00
N VAL A 4 -1.17 8.82 8.14
CA VAL A 4 -0.46 8.67 9.43
C VAL A 4 0.36 9.91 9.71
N GLU A 5 0.20 10.45 10.92
CA GLU A 5 0.94 11.61 11.40
C GLU A 5 2.46 11.43 11.18
N PRO A 6 3.18 12.47 10.71
CA PRO A 6 4.57 12.31 10.39
C PRO A 6 5.40 12.07 11.65
N ASN A 7 6.53 11.39 11.50
CA ASN A 7 7.52 11.33 12.57
C ASN A 7 8.25 12.69 12.71
N GLU A 8 9.22 12.76 13.62
CA GLU A 8 10.01 13.97 13.87
C GLU A 8 10.70 14.56 12.62
N LYS A 9 10.95 13.76 11.57
CA LYS A 9 11.55 14.21 10.31
C LYS A 9 10.54 14.83 9.36
N GLY A 10 9.25 14.82 9.69
CA GLY A 10 8.18 15.28 8.81
C GLY A 10 7.85 14.29 7.69
N TYR A 11 7.02 14.75 6.77
CA TYR A 11 6.75 14.04 5.51
C TYR A 11 7.86 14.30 4.51
N GLY A 12 8.12 13.33 3.63
CA GLY A 12 8.97 13.55 2.47
C GLY A 12 8.32 14.56 1.49
N GLU A 13 9.14 15.21 0.68
CA GLU A 13 8.74 16.24 -0.29
C GLU A 13 7.57 15.79 -1.19
N LEU A 14 7.66 14.59 -1.77
CA LEU A 14 6.60 14.04 -2.62
C LEU A 14 5.26 13.83 -1.88
N VAL A 15 5.31 13.53 -0.58
CA VAL A 15 4.08 13.40 0.23
C VAL A 15 3.46 14.78 0.45
N ILE A 16 4.29 15.80 0.73
CA ILE A 16 3.84 17.18 0.91
C ILE A 16 3.16 17.69 -0.37
N GLU A 17 3.81 17.57 -1.53
CA GLU A 17 3.24 17.98 -2.82
C GLU A 17 1.89 17.29 -3.11
N ASN A 18 1.80 15.99 -2.81
CA ASN A 18 0.56 15.24 -3.04
C ASN A 18 -0.55 15.64 -2.06
N LEU A 19 -0.21 16.01 -0.82
CA LEU A 19 -1.17 16.56 0.13
C LEU A 19 -1.68 17.94 -0.30
N GLU A 20 -0.82 18.79 -0.86
CA GLU A 20 -1.23 20.09 -1.42
C GLU A 20 -2.20 19.91 -2.58
N LYS A 21 -1.88 19.04 -3.53
CA LYS A 21 -2.78 18.69 -4.65
C LYS A 21 -4.12 18.11 -4.15
N ALA A 22 -4.10 17.31 -3.08
CA ALA A 22 -5.31 16.78 -2.48
C ALA A 22 -6.16 17.88 -1.83
N LYS A 23 -5.53 18.85 -1.15
CA LYS A 23 -6.20 20.04 -0.59
C LYS A 23 -6.80 20.93 -1.66
N GLU A 24 -6.08 21.20 -2.75
CA GLU A 24 -6.59 21.97 -3.89
C GLU A 24 -7.85 21.33 -4.49
N LYS A 25 -7.88 19.99 -4.52
CA LYS A 25 -9.02 19.19 -4.97
C LYS A 25 -10.10 18.98 -3.90
N GLN A 26 -9.95 19.58 -2.71
CA GLN A 26 -10.87 19.47 -1.59
C GLN A 26 -11.13 18.02 -1.15
N ILE A 27 -10.12 17.15 -1.32
CA ILE A 27 -10.21 15.77 -0.83
C ILE A 27 -10.13 15.82 0.70
N PRO A 28 -11.08 15.23 1.44
CA PRO A 28 -11.02 15.19 2.90
C PRO A 28 -9.80 14.40 3.37
N ILE A 29 -8.99 14.98 4.25
CA ILE A 29 -7.79 14.34 4.84
C ILE A 29 -7.89 14.40 6.36
N GLU A 30 -7.82 13.25 7.00
CA GLU A 30 -7.75 13.11 8.45
C GLU A 30 -6.38 12.55 8.84
N LEU A 31 -5.69 13.25 9.74
CA LEU A 31 -4.43 12.76 10.33
C LEU A 31 -4.73 11.65 11.32
N VAL A 32 -3.95 10.58 11.30
CA VAL A 32 -4.09 9.43 12.19
C VAL A 32 -2.92 9.33 13.13
N ASN A 33 -3.22 9.30 14.41
CA ASN A 33 -2.26 9.13 15.49
C ASN A 33 -2.78 8.12 16.53
N SER A 34 -2.05 7.95 17.63
CA SER A 34 -2.43 6.99 18.68
C SER A 34 -3.74 7.33 19.40
N GLU A 35 -4.19 8.59 19.35
CA GLU A 35 -5.36 9.06 20.09
C GLU A 35 -6.66 8.81 19.31
N ASN A 36 -6.62 8.89 17.97
CA ASN A 36 -7.81 8.78 17.13
C ASN A 36 -7.89 7.50 16.29
N ILE A 37 -6.87 6.64 16.28
CA ILE A 37 -6.84 5.44 15.43
C ILE A 37 -8.03 4.50 15.63
N GLU A 38 -8.59 4.43 16.83
CA GLU A 38 -9.70 3.53 17.13
C GLU A 38 -11.02 4.00 16.49
N LYS A 39 -11.19 5.31 16.29
CA LYS A 39 -12.34 5.90 15.59
C LYS A 39 -12.48 5.37 14.17
N ILE A 40 -11.36 5.12 13.49
CA ILE A 40 -11.34 4.59 12.13
C ILE A 40 -12.05 3.24 12.06
N GLN A 41 -11.93 2.40 13.09
CA GLN A 41 -12.60 1.10 13.11
C GLN A 41 -14.13 1.25 13.03
N GLU A 42 -14.69 2.29 13.65
CA GLU A 42 -16.11 2.59 13.64
C GLU A 42 -16.53 3.20 12.29
N GLU A 43 -15.74 4.14 11.76
CA GLU A 43 -16.00 4.82 10.48
C GLU A 43 -15.93 3.88 9.27
N LEU A 44 -15.14 2.81 9.34
CA LEU A 44 -15.03 1.83 8.25
C LEU A 44 -16.37 1.17 7.87
N CYS A 45 -17.39 1.23 8.74
CA CYS A 45 -18.73 0.75 8.36
C CYS A 45 -19.36 1.58 7.23
N GLU A 46 -19.03 2.87 7.13
CA GLU A 46 -19.55 3.82 6.14
C GLU A 46 -18.88 3.71 4.77
N PHE A 47 -17.78 2.96 4.66
CA PHE A 47 -17.04 2.77 3.41
C PHE A 47 -17.36 1.43 2.76
N ASP A 48 -17.44 1.40 1.43
CA ASP A 48 -17.67 0.17 0.69
C ASP A 48 -16.38 -0.61 0.42
N ILE A 49 -15.25 0.08 0.24
CA ILE A 49 -13.97 -0.48 -0.19
C ILE A 49 -12.83 0.23 0.55
N ILE A 50 -11.77 -0.51 0.89
CA ILE A 50 -10.55 0.01 1.48
C ILE A 50 -9.44 0.03 0.42
N ALA A 51 -8.80 1.18 0.23
CA ALA A 51 -7.57 1.29 -0.55
C ALA A 51 -6.36 1.29 0.38
N ASP A 52 -5.52 0.27 0.28
CA ASP A 52 -4.28 0.15 1.03
C ASP A 52 -3.13 0.83 0.27
N ALA A 53 -2.64 1.93 0.85
CA ALA A 53 -1.47 2.68 0.40
C ALA A 53 -0.53 3.02 1.58
N LEU A 54 -0.54 2.19 2.64
CA LEU A 54 0.21 2.49 3.86
C LEU A 54 1.72 2.31 3.68
N LEU A 55 2.14 1.27 2.95
CA LEU A 55 3.52 0.90 2.73
C LEU A 55 3.72 0.41 1.28
N GLY A 56 4.72 0.94 0.59
CA GLY A 56 5.09 0.50 -0.77
C GLY A 56 6.40 -0.28 -0.80
N ILE A 57 7.01 -0.35 -1.99
CA ILE A 57 8.26 -1.10 -2.25
C ILE A 57 9.46 -0.73 -1.35
N SER A 58 9.51 0.50 -0.82
CA SER A 58 10.60 0.97 0.04
C SER A 58 10.47 0.53 1.49
N ALA A 59 9.39 -0.16 1.87
CA ALA A 59 9.18 -0.61 3.24
C ALA A 59 10.19 -1.68 3.63
N ILE A 60 10.83 -1.49 4.79
CA ILE A 60 11.84 -2.41 5.34
C ILE A 60 11.34 -2.97 6.67
N GLY A 61 11.41 -4.28 6.82
CA GLY A 61 11.03 -4.96 8.06
C GLY A 61 9.53 -5.15 8.24
N LYS A 62 9.11 -5.48 9.47
CA LYS A 62 7.71 -5.71 9.82
C LYS A 62 7.00 -4.41 10.19
N PRO A 63 5.70 -4.25 9.87
CA PRO A 63 4.92 -3.13 10.36
C PRO A 63 4.90 -3.03 11.89
N THR A 64 5.02 -1.82 12.42
CA THR A 64 4.97 -1.50 13.86
C THR A 64 4.04 -0.31 14.13
N GLY A 65 3.77 -0.02 15.41
CA GLY A 65 3.01 1.16 15.85
C GLY A 65 1.64 1.33 15.16
N ILE A 66 1.35 2.56 14.74
CA ILE A 66 0.11 2.97 14.06
C ILE A 66 -0.11 2.15 12.78
N ILE A 67 0.93 1.95 11.96
CA ILE A 67 0.79 1.19 10.70
C ILE A 67 0.36 -0.25 10.98
N LYS A 68 0.98 -0.92 11.97
CA LYS A 68 0.56 -2.27 12.40
C LYS A 68 -0.92 -2.29 12.79
N ARG A 69 -1.37 -1.29 13.56
CA ARG A 69 -2.75 -1.21 14.04
C ARG A 69 -3.74 -0.95 12.91
N LEU A 70 -3.43 -0.05 11.97
CA LEU A 70 -4.24 0.20 10.77
C LEU A 70 -4.40 -1.05 9.91
N ILE A 71 -3.32 -1.82 9.70
CA ILE A 71 -3.39 -3.10 8.98
C ILE A 71 -4.34 -4.08 9.68
N GLN A 72 -4.30 -4.14 11.01
CA GLN A 72 -5.20 -5.02 11.77
C GLN A 72 -6.66 -4.56 11.69
N ILE A 73 -6.92 -3.26 11.74
CA ILE A 73 -8.26 -2.68 11.60
C ILE A 73 -8.81 -2.99 10.20
N ALA A 74 -8.05 -2.70 9.14
CA ALA A 74 -8.45 -2.96 7.76
C ALA A 74 -8.80 -4.44 7.53
N ASN A 75 -7.93 -5.36 7.94
CA ASN A 75 -8.17 -6.80 7.80
C ASN A 75 -9.39 -7.32 8.58
N LYS A 76 -9.85 -6.61 9.61
CA LYS A 76 -11.02 -6.98 10.43
C LYS A 76 -12.31 -6.33 9.96
N ALA A 77 -12.25 -5.37 9.05
CA ALA A 77 -13.39 -4.57 8.63
C ALA A 77 -14.42 -5.36 7.79
N ASN A 78 -14.08 -6.56 7.31
CA ASN A 78 -14.91 -7.34 6.37
C ASN A 78 -15.34 -6.53 5.14
N LYS A 79 -14.45 -5.67 4.64
CA LYS A 79 -14.63 -4.88 3.40
C LYS A 79 -13.61 -5.36 2.36
N PRO A 80 -13.93 -5.29 1.06
CA PRO A 80 -12.95 -5.51 0.01
C PRO A 80 -11.75 -4.58 0.16
N ILE A 81 -10.54 -5.13 0.03
CA ILE A 81 -9.28 -4.38 0.13
C ILE A 81 -8.55 -4.40 -1.21
N ILE A 82 -8.21 -3.22 -1.71
CA ILE A 82 -7.38 -3.02 -2.89
C ILE A 82 -6.04 -2.45 -2.45
N SER A 83 -4.96 -3.21 -2.63
CA SER A 83 -3.60 -2.72 -2.34
C SER A 83 -2.99 -2.05 -3.55
N LEU A 84 -2.39 -0.88 -3.32
CA LEU A 84 -1.64 -0.12 -4.30
C LEU A 84 -0.16 -0.46 -4.19
N ASP A 85 0.44 -0.79 -5.31
CA ASP A 85 1.79 -1.34 -5.47
C ASP A 85 1.96 -2.76 -4.91
N ILE A 86 1.92 -2.91 -3.58
CA ILE A 86 2.13 -4.16 -2.82
C ILE A 86 1.25 -4.11 -1.55
N PRO A 87 0.64 -5.22 -1.11
CA PRO A 87 -0.05 -5.22 0.17
C PRO A 87 0.87 -4.86 1.33
N SER A 88 0.48 -3.86 2.11
CA SER A 88 1.30 -3.32 3.19
C SER A 88 1.71 -4.43 4.17
N GLY A 89 3.01 -4.54 4.43
CA GLY A 89 3.59 -5.57 5.29
C GLY A 89 4.06 -6.85 4.58
N LEU A 90 3.86 -6.95 3.27
CA LEU A 90 4.42 -8.01 2.42
C LEU A 90 5.77 -7.59 1.83
N SER A 91 6.72 -8.53 1.74
CA SER A 91 8.01 -8.24 1.09
C SER A 91 7.85 -8.09 -0.42
N PRO A 92 8.30 -6.96 -1.02
CA PRO A 92 8.33 -6.78 -2.48
C PRO A 92 9.12 -7.88 -3.19
N THR A 93 10.18 -8.38 -2.56
CA THR A 93 11.15 -9.25 -3.22
C THR A 93 10.79 -10.72 -3.05
N THR A 94 10.43 -11.14 -1.82
CA THR A 94 10.30 -12.56 -1.49
C THR A 94 8.86 -13.04 -1.35
N GLY A 95 7.88 -12.12 -1.23
CA GLY A 95 6.48 -12.47 -0.96
C GLY A 95 6.23 -12.94 0.47
N HIS A 96 7.25 -12.97 1.33
CA HIS A 96 7.11 -13.32 2.75
C HIS A 96 6.71 -12.09 3.58
N HIS A 97 6.15 -12.35 4.76
CA HIS A 97 5.86 -11.35 5.78
C HIS A 97 6.41 -11.83 7.14
N SER A 98 6.84 -10.90 7.99
CA SER A 98 7.37 -11.19 9.34
C SER A 98 6.49 -10.61 10.47
N GLY A 99 5.28 -10.16 10.12
CA GLY A 99 4.29 -9.61 11.04
C GLY A 99 2.90 -9.59 10.43
N VAL A 100 2.10 -8.60 10.83
CA VAL A 100 0.81 -8.32 10.18
C VAL A 100 1.06 -7.80 8.76
N PHE A 101 0.16 -8.13 7.86
CA PHE A 101 0.17 -7.66 6.48
C PHE A 101 -1.28 -7.54 5.99
N ILE A 102 -1.54 -6.73 4.98
CA ILE A 102 -2.85 -6.59 4.35
C ILE A 102 -3.19 -7.83 3.54
N LYS A 103 -4.40 -8.37 3.74
CA LYS A 103 -4.96 -9.42 2.88
C LYS A 103 -5.82 -8.75 1.82
N ALA A 104 -5.28 -8.60 0.62
CA ALA A 104 -5.95 -7.89 -0.46
C ALA A 104 -6.82 -8.82 -1.31
N ASP A 105 -7.97 -8.31 -1.75
CA ASP A 105 -8.81 -8.93 -2.78
C ASP A 105 -8.29 -8.60 -4.20
N MET A 106 -7.60 -7.47 -4.33
CA MET A 106 -6.91 -7.04 -5.54
C MET A 106 -5.64 -6.27 -5.19
N THR A 107 -4.57 -6.51 -5.96
CA THR A 107 -3.35 -5.69 -5.93
C THR A 107 -3.13 -5.03 -7.27
N ILE A 108 -3.00 -3.71 -7.29
CA ILE A 108 -2.65 -2.93 -8.48
C ILE A 108 -1.20 -2.52 -8.36
N THR A 109 -0.31 -3.10 -9.17
CA THR A 109 1.12 -2.78 -9.16
C THR A 109 1.53 -1.99 -10.41
N PHE A 110 2.56 -1.16 -10.28
CA PHE A 110 2.92 -0.19 -11.31
C PHE A 110 4.19 -0.58 -12.06
N GLY A 111 4.14 -0.49 -13.39
CA GLY A 111 5.22 -0.78 -14.33
C GLY A 111 5.54 -2.25 -14.48
N PHE A 112 6.02 -2.88 -13.40
CA PHE A 112 6.37 -4.30 -13.37
C PHE A 112 5.86 -4.95 -12.09
N ALA A 113 5.45 -6.22 -12.21
CA ALA A 113 5.17 -7.06 -11.06
C ALA A 113 6.44 -7.28 -10.25
N LYS A 114 6.37 -6.99 -8.95
CA LYS A 114 7.45 -7.27 -8.01
C LYS A 114 7.55 -8.78 -7.80
N THR A 115 8.76 -9.32 -7.67
CA THR A 115 8.98 -10.77 -7.61
C THR A 115 8.24 -11.44 -6.46
N GLY A 116 8.06 -10.73 -5.34
CA GLY A 116 7.27 -11.20 -4.21
C GLY A 116 5.78 -11.38 -4.51
N LEU A 117 5.21 -10.58 -5.41
CA LEU A 117 3.83 -10.74 -5.88
C LEU A 117 3.67 -11.96 -6.81
N MET A 118 4.78 -12.43 -7.40
CA MET A 118 4.81 -13.61 -8.27
C MET A 118 5.06 -14.90 -7.51
N ALA A 119 5.40 -14.83 -6.22
CA ALA A 119 5.64 -16.01 -5.42
C ALA A 119 4.33 -16.77 -5.17
N ASN A 120 4.31 -18.08 -5.47
CA ASN A 120 3.12 -18.92 -5.32
C ASN A 120 2.49 -18.85 -3.92
N HIS A 121 3.32 -18.77 -2.87
CA HIS A 121 2.84 -18.67 -1.49
C HIS A 121 2.16 -17.33 -1.15
N ALA A 122 2.47 -16.28 -1.90
CA ALA A 122 1.90 -14.94 -1.74
C ALA A 122 0.61 -14.74 -2.52
N GLN A 123 0.32 -15.54 -3.55
CA GLN A 123 -0.86 -15.37 -4.42
C GLN A 123 -2.19 -15.30 -3.64
N LYS A 124 -2.35 -16.14 -2.62
CA LYS A 124 -3.55 -16.15 -1.75
C LYS A 124 -3.74 -14.87 -0.92
N ASN A 125 -2.70 -14.05 -0.78
CA ASN A 125 -2.67 -12.87 0.07
C ASN A 125 -2.79 -11.55 -0.71
N ILE A 126 -2.55 -11.59 -2.03
CA ILE A 126 -2.52 -10.41 -2.91
C ILE A 126 -3.79 -10.28 -3.76
N GLY A 127 -4.64 -11.32 -3.77
CA GLY A 127 -5.86 -11.38 -4.56
C GLY A 127 -5.58 -11.34 -6.06
N THR A 128 -6.47 -10.67 -6.82
CA THR A 128 -6.26 -10.47 -8.26
C THR A 128 -5.12 -9.48 -8.49
N LEU A 129 -4.07 -9.87 -9.21
CA LEU A 129 -2.99 -8.95 -9.56
C LEU A 129 -3.26 -8.23 -10.89
N LYS A 130 -3.18 -6.91 -10.89
CA LYS A 130 -3.20 -6.07 -12.08
C LYS A 130 -1.91 -5.27 -12.18
N VAL A 131 -1.18 -5.42 -13.29
CA VAL A 131 -0.01 -4.60 -13.61
C VAL A 131 -0.47 -3.42 -14.48
N VAL A 132 -0.21 -2.21 -14.02
CA VAL A 132 -0.55 -0.96 -14.74
C VAL A 132 0.72 -0.42 -15.39
N ASP A 133 0.67 -0.21 -16.70
CA ASP A 133 1.73 0.50 -17.41
C ASP A 133 1.72 1.98 -17.00
N ILE A 134 2.91 2.49 -16.66
CA ILE A 134 3.14 3.88 -16.24
C ILE A 134 4.00 4.65 -17.24
N GLY A 135 4.19 4.12 -18.45
CA GLY A 135 4.86 4.80 -19.54
C GLY A 135 6.37 4.64 -19.55
N TYR A 136 6.90 3.48 -19.11
CA TYR A 136 8.33 3.22 -19.27
C TYR A 136 8.72 3.16 -20.76
N PRO A 137 9.84 3.78 -21.19
CA PRO A 137 10.29 3.71 -22.57
C PRO A 137 10.48 2.26 -23.03
N THR A 138 10.00 1.93 -24.23
CA THR A 138 10.02 0.54 -24.73
C THR A 138 11.45 0.01 -24.87
N GLU A 139 12.42 0.87 -25.20
CA GLU A 139 13.83 0.51 -25.29
C GLU A 139 14.40 0.06 -23.94
N LEU A 140 13.97 0.70 -22.85
CA LEU A 140 14.37 0.33 -21.50
C LEU A 140 13.80 -1.05 -21.13
N ILE A 141 12.53 -1.31 -21.47
CA ILE A 141 11.87 -2.59 -21.21
C ILE A 141 12.61 -3.73 -21.94
N LYS A 142 12.93 -3.55 -23.23
CA LYS A 142 13.64 -4.54 -24.04
C LYS A 142 15.01 -4.89 -23.44
N LYS A 143 15.82 -3.89 -23.07
CA LYS A 143 17.12 -4.11 -22.43
C LYS A 143 17.03 -4.92 -21.13
N ILE A 144 16.00 -4.70 -20.33
CA ILE A 144 15.78 -5.44 -19.08
C ILE A 144 15.35 -6.89 -19.34
N GLN A 145 14.61 -7.15 -20.42
CA GLN A 145 14.23 -8.52 -20.82
C GLN A 145 15.42 -9.30 -21.38
N GLU A 146 16.24 -8.66 -22.22
CA GLU A 146 17.44 -9.26 -22.82
C GLU A 146 18.52 -9.60 -21.78
N SER A 147 18.67 -8.78 -20.74
CA SER A 147 19.64 -9.03 -19.66
C SER A 147 19.23 -10.13 -18.66
N LYS A 148 17.99 -10.62 -18.73
CA LYS A 148 17.46 -11.71 -17.90
C LYS A 148 17.36 -13.05 -18.65
N SER A 149 17.76 -13.08 -19.93
CA SER A 149 17.81 -14.26 -20.81
C SER A 149 19.22 -14.82 -20.88
#